data_AF-A0A846QM70-F1
#
_entry.id   AF-A0A846QM70-F1
#
_cell.length_a   1.000
_cell.length_b   1.000
_cell.length_c   1.000
_cell.angle_alpha   90.00
_cell.angle_beta   90.00
_cell.angle_gamma   90.00
#
_symmetry.space_group_name_H-M   'P 1'
#
loop_
_entity.id
_entity.type
_entity.pdbx_description
1 polymer ?
#
loop_
_entity_poly.entity_id
_entity_poly.type
_entity_poly.pdbx_seq_one_letter_code
_entity_poly.pdbx_strand_id
1 'polypeptide(L)'
;MSNLFNEAKVLQDNGLFKESIPVLEKFISSFPDNASGHFRLGIAHRRCSDQDMALRMFTRASKLAPRNIRYLSFIFITLSKLQRYDEACKVAYKACKLINWGQPEENGYRFYKECVFPERAKELREWVAPFVGKADVCFGEIGCFEGLSTCWWLDNVLTHPTSSLVCFDPLFQQNYWHNIKASGSQDKVTANEIESQLGLPGLQPDSLSLLYIDGLHIAWAVLFDFLMSLPAVKTGGLFIFDDYDHADQSGVGQTVKQGVDFIMSILPPAAIKVEHSISPVIFRKISSDIEPGFLNKILTFFDKVYAIDIAPCAGMKYQEIMKYCHNEVVKAPLVRWDSQVLNEIGTRG
;
A
#
# COMPACT_ATOMS: atom_id res chain seq x y z
N MET A 1 11.63 29.06 -21.30
CA MET A 1 12.61 28.49 -20.33
C MET A 1 12.13 27.21 -19.65
N SER A 2 10.85 26.84 -19.75
CA SER A 2 10.27 25.55 -19.32
C SER A 2 10.16 24.48 -20.44
N ASN A 3 10.55 24.80 -21.68
CA ASN A 3 10.15 24.01 -22.84
C ASN A 3 10.79 22.61 -22.87
N LEU A 4 12.11 22.50 -22.73
CA LEU A 4 12.80 21.18 -22.78
C LEU A 4 12.39 20.26 -21.63
N PHE A 5 12.19 20.81 -20.42
CA PHE A 5 11.75 19.99 -19.28
C PHE A 5 10.32 19.48 -19.45
N ASN A 6 9.42 20.34 -19.95
CA ASN A 6 8.04 19.96 -20.24
C ASN A 6 7.96 18.99 -21.42
N GLU A 7 8.74 19.22 -22.48
CA GLU A 7 8.88 18.32 -23.64
C GLU A 7 9.33 16.93 -23.19
N ALA A 8 10.39 16.85 -22.39
CA ALA A 8 10.84 15.58 -21.83
C ALA A 8 9.77 14.91 -20.95
N LYS A 9 9.03 15.69 -20.15
CA LYS A 9 7.92 15.15 -19.37
C LYS A 9 6.84 14.56 -20.27
N VAL A 10 6.43 15.26 -21.32
CA VAL A 10 5.42 14.77 -22.29
C VAL A 10 5.90 13.49 -22.99
N LEU A 11 7.17 13.43 -23.39
CA LEU A 11 7.75 12.20 -23.96
C LEU A 11 7.65 11.03 -22.96
N GLN A 12 8.00 11.25 -21.70
CA GLN A 12 7.92 10.23 -20.65
C GLN A 12 6.47 9.80 -20.35
N ASP A 13 5.54 10.75 -20.30
CA ASP A 13 4.12 10.49 -20.07
C ASP A 13 3.52 9.63 -21.22
N ASN A 14 4.08 9.74 -22.44
CA ASN A 14 3.76 8.90 -23.59
C ASN A 14 4.59 7.60 -23.68
N GLY A 15 5.43 7.30 -22.67
CA GLY A 15 6.28 6.09 -22.65
C GLY A 15 7.51 6.15 -23.57
N LEU A 16 7.77 7.29 -24.22
CA LEU A 16 8.90 7.53 -25.12
C LEU A 16 10.17 7.87 -24.33
N PHE A 17 10.62 6.91 -23.52
CA PHE A 17 11.74 7.12 -22.60
C PHE A 17 13.06 7.34 -23.32
N LYS A 18 13.31 6.61 -24.42
CA LYS A 18 14.57 6.70 -25.17
C LYS A 18 14.73 8.07 -25.84
N GLU A 19 13.64 8.61 -26.38
CA GLU A 19 13.55 9.92 -27.01
C GLU A 19 13.69 11.05 -25.98
N SER A 20 13.25 10.83 -24.74
CA SER A 20 13.38 11.83 -23.67
C SER A 20 14.82 12.06 -23.21
N ILE A 21 15.72 11.09 -23.38
CA ILE A 21 17.13 11.15 -22.93
C ILE A 21 17.87 12.37 -23.50
N PRO A 22 18.00 12.55 -24.83
CA PRO A 22 18.76 13.68 -25.39
C PRO A 22 18.16 15.05 -25.01
N VAL A 23 16.83 15.13 -24.86
CA VAL A 23 16.15 16.36 -24.41
C VAL A 23 16.53 16.68 -22.96
N LEU A 24 16.56 15.66 -22.09
CA LEU A 24 16.95 15.79 -20.69
C LEU A 24 18.45 16.09 -20.54
N GLU A 25 19.33 15.48 -21.34
CA GLU A 25 20.76 15.77 -21.36
C GLU A 25 21.04 17.23 -21.73
N LYS A 26 20.35 17.75 -22.75
CA LYS A 26 20.42 19.17 -23.12
C LYS A 26 19.90 20.06 -21.99
N PHE A 27 18.80 19.67 -21.36
CA PHE A 27 18.24 20.41 -20.22
C PHE A 27 19.21 20.48 -19.04
N ILE A 28 19.76 19.35 -18.58
CA ILE A 28 20.70 19.34 -17.44
C ILE A 28 22.04 20.01 -17.78
N SER A 29 22.43 20.07 -19.06
CA SER A 29 23.61 20.83 -19.49
C SER A 29 23.43 22.34 -19.28
N SER A 30 22.20 22.85 -19.47
CA SER A 30 21.86 24.26 -19.16
C SER A 30 21.54 24.48 -17.67
N PHE A 31 21.07 23.44 -16.96
CA PHE A 31 20.64 23.51 -15.57
C PHE A 31 21.26 22.37 -14.73
N PRO A 32 22.59 22.39 -14.49
CA PRO A 32 23.33 21.26 -13.90
C PRO A 32 22.97 20.96 -12.43
N ASP A 33 22.34 21.91 -11.74
CA ASP A 33 21.89 21.77 -10.34
C ASP A 33 20.38 21.52 -10.21
N ASN A 34 19.68 21.26 -11.33
CA ASN A 34 18.26 20.91 -11.28
C ASN A 34 18.06 19.44 -10.90
N ALA A 35 17.73 19.17 -9.63
CA ALA A 35 17.53 17.82 -9.11
C ALA A 35 16.45 17.03 -9.88
N SER A 36 15.34 17.67 -10.24
CA SER A 36 14.24 17.04 -10.97
C SER A 36 14.63 16.62 -12.39
N GLY A 37 15.51 17.38 -13.06
CA GLY A 37 16.06 17.04 -14.37
C GLY A 37 16.91 15.77 -14.31
N HIS A 38 17.84 15.71 -13.35
CA HIS A 38 18.63 14.49 -13.08
C HIS A 38 17.72 13.31 -12.73
N PHE A 39 16.72 13.50 -11.89
CA PHE A 39 15.78 12.44 -11.52
C PHE A 39 15.01 11.90 -12.73
N ARG A 40 14.47 12.78 -13.59
CA ARG A 40 13.76 12.37 -14.81
C ARG A 40 14.68 11.63 -15.79
N LEU A 41 15.94 12.07 -15.93
CA LEU A 41 16.91 11.37 -16.76
C LEU A 41 17.19 9.97 -16.19
N GLY A 42 17.31 9.85 -14.87
CA GLY A 42 17.41 8.55 -14.20
C GLY A 42 16.21 7.63 -14.48
N ILE A 43 14.98 8.16 -14.48
CA ILE A 43 13.78 7.38 -14.85
C ILE A 43 13.89 6.87 -16.29
N ALA A 44 14.32 7.72 -17.24
CA ALA A 44 14.47 7.35 -18.64
C ALA A 44 15.47 6.21 -18.82
N HIS A 45 16.68 6.33 -18.25
CA HIS A 45 17.68 5.26 -18.30
C HIS A 45 17.19 3.97 -17.64
N ARG A 46 16.51 4.05 -16.49
CA ARG A 46 15.96 2.87 -15.80
C ARG A 46 14.97 2.12 -16.68
N ARG A 47 14.11 2.85 -17.40
CA ARG A 47 13.10 2.29 -18.33
C ARG A 47 13.73 1.73 -19.61
N CYS A 48 14.89 2.26 -20.00
CA CYS A 48 15.72 1.71 -21.08
C CYS A 48 16.72 0.64 -20.59
N SER A 49 16.53 0.09 -19.39
CA SER A 49 17.37 -0.96 -18.78
C SER A 49 18.83 -0.57 -18.50
N ASP A 50 19.20 0.70 -18.60
CA ASP A 50 20.51 1.22 -18.22
C ASP A 50 20.53 1.58 -16.72
N GLN A 51 20.67 0.55 -15.88
CA GLN A 51 20.61 0.70 -14.43
C GLN A 51 21.79 1.50 -13.85
N ASP A 52 22.98 1.40 -14.45
CA ASP A 52 24.16 2.14 -14.00
C ASP A 52 24.01 3.64 -14.22
N MET A 53 23.54 4.07 -15.39
CA MET A 53 23.28 5.48 -15.61
C MET A 53 22.11 5.98 -14.76
N ALA A 54 21.05 5.17 -14.62
CA ALA A 54 19.95 5.49 -13.72
C ALA A 54 20.44 5.76 -12.29
N LEU A 55 21.28 4.89 -11.75
CA LEU A 55 21.87 5.04 -10.42
C LEU A 55 22.70 6.33 -10.30
N ARG A 56 23.54 6.63 -11.30
CA ARG A 56 24.33 7.88 -11.31
C ARG A 56 23.43 9.11 -11.26
N MET A 57 22.38 9.14 -12.08
CA MET A 57 21.46 10.27 -12.18
C MET A 57 20.60 10.43 -10.93
N PHE A 58 20.06 9.34 -10.37
CA PHE A 58 19.36 9.39 -9.09
C PHE A 58 20.26 9.82 -7.94
N THR A 59 21.52 9.36 -7.91
CA THR A 59 22.51 9.80 -6.91
C THR A 59 22.79 11.30 -7.03
N ARG A 60 22.89 11.84 -8.25
CA ARG A 60 23.06 13.30 -8.45
C ARG A 60 21.82 14.06 -7.98
N ALA A 61 20.62 13.59 -8.28
CA ALA A 61 19.37 14.19 -7.80
C ALA A 61 19.30 14.20 -6.27
N SER A 62 19.66 13.09 -5.61
CA SER A 62 19.71 12.98 -4.14
C SER A 62 20.75 13.92 -3.52
N LYS A 63 21.93 14.10 -4.15
CA LYS A 63 22.92 15.09 -3.68
C LYS A 63 22.41 16.53 -3.73
N LEU A 64 21.64 16.87 -4.77
CA LEU A 64 21.06 18.21 -4.95
C LEU A 64 19.84 18.46 -4.05
N ALA A 65 19.08 17.42 -3.72
CA ALA A 65 17.93 17.48 -2.82
C ALA A 65 17.99 16.34 -1.77
N PRO A 66 18.85 16.46 -0.74
CA PRO A 66 19.17 15.37 0.19
C PRO A 66 18.01 14.93 1.09
N ARG A 67 16.94 15.72 1.21
CA ARG A 67 15.76 15.40 2.01
C ARG A 67 14.60 14.80 1.19
N ASN A 68 14.82 14.54 -0.10
CA ASN A 68 13.80 13.95 -0.98
C ASN A 68 13.86 12.42 -0.89
N ILE A 69 12.95 11.82 -0.11
CA ILE A 69 12.87 10.37 0.12
C ILE A 69 12.62 9.61 -1.19
N ARG A 70 11.79 10.16 -2.08
CA ARG A 70 11.50 9.54 -3.37
C ARG A 70 12.77 9.28 -4.17
N TYR A 71 13.75 10.18 -4.16
CA TYR A 71 15.03 9.94 -4.83
C TYR A 71 15.80 8.78 -4.20
N LEU A 72 15.77 8.64 -2.87
CA LEU A 72 16.37 7.50 -2.18
C LEU A 72 15.67 6.18 -2.52
N SER A 73 14.34 6.15 -2.58
CA SER A 73 13.60 4.96 -2.98
C SER A 73 13.96 4.50 -4.39
N PHE A 74 14.18 5.42 -5.35
CA PHE A 74 14.64 5.06 -6.69
C PHE A 74 16.10 4.58 -6.72
N ILE A 75 17.00 5.17 -5.92
CA ILE A 75 18.37 4.65 -5.74
C ILE A 75 18.32 3.23 -5.18
N PHE A 76 17.52 3.01 -4.14
CA PHE A 76 17.32 1.71 -3.51
C PHE A 76 16.87 0.67 -4.53
N ILE A 77 15.76 0.93 -5.24
CA ILE A 77 15.20 -0.01 -6.22
C ILE A 77 16.21 -0.34 -7.32
N THR A 78 16.99 0.65 -7.78
CA THR A 78 18.03 0.42 -8.78
C THR A 78 19.20 -0.41 -8.23
N LEU A 79 19.65 -0.18 -6.99
CA LEU A 79 20.67 -1.00 -6.33
C LEU A 79 20.19 -2.44 -6.11
N SER A 80 18.95 -2.63 -5.68
CA SER A 80 18.34 -3.96 -5.52
C SER A 80 18.28 -4.73 -6.83
N LYS A 81 17.93 -4.07 -7.95
CA LYS A 81 17.97 -4.68 -9.29
C LYS A 81 19.39 -5.06 -9.72
N LEU A 82 20.39 -4.29 -9.33
CA LEU A 82 21.81 -4.59 -9.53
C LEU A 82 22.36 -5.60 -8.52
N GLN A 83 21.53 -6.14 -7.62
CA GLN A 83 21.92 -7.06 -6.53
C GLN A 83 22.97 -6.47 -5.57
N ARG A 84 23.06 -5.14 -5.49
CA ARG A 84 23.95 -4.40 -4.58
C ARG A 84 23.25 -4.16 -3.24
N TYR A 85 22.88 -5.25 -2.57
CA TYR A 85 21.97 -5.23 -1.41
C TYR A 85 22.52 -4.47 -0.20
N ASP A 86 23.82 -4.57 0.09
CA ASP A 86 24.43 -3.82 1.20
C ASP A 86 24.32 -2.30 1.01
N GLU A 87 24.45 -1.84 -0.24
CA GLU A 87 24.29 -0.43 -0.57
C GLU A 87 22.82 -0.01 -0.55
N ALA A 88 21.91 -0.88 -1.03
CA ALA A 88 20.47 -0.64 -0.94
C ALA A 88 20.06 -0.48 0.54
N CYS A 89 20.50 -1.37 1.41
CA CYS A 89 20.20 -1.33 2.84
C CYS A 89 20.68 -0.01 3.48
N LYS A 90 21.89 0.47 3.14
CA LYS A 90 22.38 1.80 3.58
C LYS A 90 21.52 2.96 3.08
N VAL A 91 20.96 2.86 1.87
CA VAL A 91 20.04 3.86 1.33
C VAL A 91 18.70 3.81 2.07
N ALA A 92 18.20 2.62 2.40
CA ALA A 92 17.00 2.46 3.22
C ALA A 92 17.17 3.12 4.59
N TYR A 93 18.30 2.91 5.26
CA TYR A 93 18.60 3.58 6.53
C TYR A 93 18.60 5.10 6.41
N LYS A 94 19.12 5.66 5.32
CA LYS A 94 19.06 7.10 5.07
C LYS A 94 17.61 7.59 4.94
N ALA A 95 16.76 6.87 4.22
CA ALA A 95 15.34 7.21 4.09
C ALA A 95 14.62 7.16 5.45
N CYS A 96 14.90 6.14 6.27
CA CYS A 96 14.36 6.00 7.62
C CYS A 96 14.82 7.13 8.56
N LYS A 97 16.09 7.55 8.46
CA LYS A 97 16.62 8.70 9.22
C LYS A 97 15.90 10.00 8.86
N LEU A 98 15.52 10.21 7.58
CA LEU A 98 14.80 11.42 7.15
C LEU A 98 13.39 11.54 7.74
N ILE A 99 12.79 10.43 8.16
CA ILE A 99 11.49 10.44 8.84
C ILE A 99 11.61 10.39 10.36
N ASN A 100 12.80 10.43 10.96
CA ASN A 100 12.98 10.25 12.40
C ASN A 100 12.47 8.89 12.91
N TRP A 101 12.62 7.80 12.14
CA TRP A 101 12.37 6.45 12.68
C TRP A 101 13.35 6.14 13.82
N GLY A 102 14.61 6.55 13.69
CA GLY A 102 15.67 6.23 14.64
C GLY A 102 16.79 5.51 13.91
N GLN A 103 17.23 4.37 14.45
CA GLN A 103 18.43 3.64 14.00
C GLN A 103 18.09 2.19 13.57
N PRO A 104 17.35 2.00 12.45
CA PRO A 104 17.09 0.65 11.90
C PRO A 104 18.37 -0.13 11.59
N GLU A 105 19.48 0.59 11.37
CA GLU A 105 20.83 0.07 11.25
C GLU A 105 21.34 -0.56 12.55
N GLU A 106 21.13 0.10 13.70
CA GLU A 106 21.55 -0.39 15.02
C GLU A 106 20.73 -1.60 15.47
N ASN A 107 19.44 -1.62 15.13
CA ASN A 107 18.58 -2.79 15.33
C ASN A 107 18.98 -3.96 14.41
N GLY A 108 19.79 -3.72 13.37
CA GLY A 108 20.25 -4.76 12.46
C GLY A 108 19.19 -5.21 11.44
N TYR A 109 18.21 -4.35 11.12
CA TYR A 109 17.21 -4.63 10.09
C TYR A 109 17.83 -4.71 8.70
N ARG A 110 17.26 -5.55 7.84
CA ARG A 110 17.71 -5.84 6.48
C ARG A 110 16.54 -5.69 5.52
N PHE A 111 16.62 -4.67 4.66
CA PHE A 111 15.65 -4.41 3.61
C PHE A 111 16.38 -4.39 2.27
N TYR A 112 16.11 -5.37 1.42
CA TYR A 112 16.84 -5.59 0.17
C TYR A 112 15.98 -5.41 -1.07
N LYS A 113 14.67 -5.50 -0.93
CA LYS A 113 13.71 -5.55 -2.03
C LYS A 113 12.75 -4.36 -2.02
N GLU A 114 12.52 -3.72 -0.87
CA GLU A 114 11.65 -2.54 -0.79
C GLU A 114 12.14 -1.41 0.14
N CYS A 115 11.83 -0.16 -0.25
CA CYS A 115 12.07 1.05 0.55
C CYS A 115 11.08 2.18 0.19
N VAL A 116 9.81 1.87 -0.03
CA VAL A 116 8.77 2.88 -0.34
C VAL A 116 8.12 3.41 0.94
N PHE A 117 7.90 2.52 1.93
CA PHE A 117 7.21 2.85 3.18
C PHE A 117 7.69 4.12 3.91
N PRO A 118 8.98 4.52 3.95
CA PRO A 118 9.36 5.74 4.65
C PRO A 118 8.67 7.00 4.12
N GLU A 119 8.35 7.08 2.83
CA GLU A 119 7.53 8.20 2.30
C GLU A 119 6.12 8.17 2.89
N ARG A 120 5.49 6.99 2.91
CA ARG A 120 4.14 6.76 3.48
C ARG A 120 4.10 7.03 4.99
N ALA A 121 5.07 6.52 5.74
CA ALA A 121 5.18 6.68 7.20
C ALA A 121 5.13 8.15 7.63
N LYS A 122 5.69 9.07 6.82
CA LYS A 122 5.63 10.52 7.09
C LYS A 122 4.19 11.04 7.07
N GLU A 123 3.38 10.59 6.11
CA GLU A 123 1.98 10.98 5.95
C GLU A 123 1.10 10.34 7.03
N LEU A 124 1.46 9.13 7.48
CA LEU A 124 0.71 8.39 8.49
C LEU A 124 0.91 8.90 9.93
N ARG A 125 1.94 9.71 10.20
CA ARG A 125 2.32 10.13 11.57
C ARG A 125 1.16 10.74 12.36
N GLU A 126 0.38 11.63 11.75
CA GLU A 126 -0.73 12.31 12.44
C GLU A 126 -1.88 11.35 12.77
N TRP A 127 -2.15 10.40 11.87
CA TRP A 127 -3.22 9.41 12.03
C TRP A 127 -2.92 8.39 13.12
N VAL A 128 -1.64 8.05 13.29
CA VAL A 128 -1.22 7.01 14.23
C VAL A 128 -0.79 7.58 15.59
N ALA A 129 -0.60 8.91 15.69
CA ALA A 129 -0.24 9.60 16.91
C ALA A 129 -1.10 9.23 18.14
N PRO A 130 -2.44 9.06 18.02
CA PRO A 130 -3.27 8.66 19.17
C PRO A 130 -2.94 7.28 19.76
N PHE A 131 -2.31 6.40 18.98
CA PHE A 131 -1.98 5.02 19.36
C PHE A 131 -0.57 4.84 19.91
N VAL A 132 0.31 5.83 19.74
CA VAL A 132 1.73 5.74 20.12
C VAL A 132 1.87 5.44 21.62
N GLY A 133 2.53 4.32 21.93
CA GLY A 133 2.82 3.88 23.30
C GLY A 133 1.58 3.52 24.13
N LYS A 134 0.43 3.29 23.49
CA LYS A 134 -0.82 2.93 24.19
C LYS A 134 -0.87 1.45 24.51
N ALA A 135 -1.37 1.14 25.71
CA ALA A 135 -1.69 -0.22 26.12
C ALA A 135 -2.84 -0.80 25.29
N ASP A 136 -2.81 -2.11 25.09
CA ASP A 136 -3.91 -2.92 24.56
C ASP A 136 -4.42 -2.48 23.17
N VAL A 137 -3.56 -1.77 22.44
CA VAL A 137 -3.72 -1.46 21.03
C VAL A 137 -3.20 -2.63 20.20
N CYS A 138 -4.05 -3.14 19.31
CA CYS A 138 -3.67 -4.16 18.34
C CYS A 138 -3.80 -3.58 16.94
N PHE A 139 -2.74 -3.66 16.14
CA PHE A 139 -2.78 -3.32 14.72
C PHE A 139 -2.90 -4.59 13.89
N GLY A 140 -3.55 -4.48 12.73
CA GLY A 140 -3.51 -5.47 11.66
C GLY A 140 -2.71 -4.94 10.48
N GLU A 141 -2.01 -5.81 9.78
CA GLU A 141 -1.24 -5.49 8.58
C GLU A 141 -1.42 -6.57 7.51
N ILE A 142 -1.77 -6.15 6.30
CA ILE A 142 -1.89 -7.01 5.12
C ILE A 142 -0.82 -6.58 4.12
N GLY A 143 -0.02 -7.52 3.64
CA GLY A 143 1.13 -7.24 2.78
C GLY A 143 2.29 -6.67 3.58
N CYS A 144 3.14 -7.56 4.09
CA CYS A 144 4.23 -7.23 5.00
C CYS A 144 5.60 -7.32 4.31
N PHE A 145 5.73 -8.23 3.36
CA PHE A 145 6.92 -8.48 2.55
C PHE A 145 8.20 -8.70 3.37
N GLU A 146 9.12 -7.74 3.44
CA GLU A 146 10.32 -7.79 4.30
C GLU A 146 10.09 -7.22 5.71
N GLY A 147 8.90 -6.73 6.01
CA GLY A 147 8.49 -6.21 7.31
C GLY A 147 8.91 -4.78 7.57
N LEU A 148 9.07 -3.95 6.53
CA LEU A 148 9.54 -2.56 6.67
C LEU A 148 8.54 -1.72 7.49
N SER A 149 7.27 -1.74 7.11
CA SER A 149 6.16 -1.16 7.85
C SER A 149 5.96 -1.85 9.20
N THR A 150 5.98 -3.18 9.23
CA THR A 150 5.90 -4.00 10.45
C THR A 150 6.89 -3.54 11.53
N CYS A 151 8.17 -3.38 11.18
CA CYS A 151 9.21 -2.92 12.09
C CYS A 151 8.99 -1.47 12.51
N TRP A 152 8.50 -0.62 11.60
CA TRP A 152 8.19 0.77 11.95
C TRP A 152 7.06 0.86 12.98
N TRP A 153 6.01 0.04 12.83
CA TRP A 153 4.91 -0.07 13.79
C TRP A 153 5.45 -0.41 15.18
N LEU A 154 6.28 -1.45 15.28
CA LEU A 154 6.86 -1.92 16.54
C LEU A 154 7.75 -0.86 17.22
N ASP A 155 8.60 -0.19 16.44
CA ASP A 155 9.56 0.77 16.96
C ASP A 155 8.94 2.12 17.34
N ASN A 156 7.90 2.57 16.63
CA ASN A 156 7.39 3.95 16.73
C ASN A 156 6.00 4.06 17.34
N VAL A 157 5.17 3.02 17.24
CA VAL A 157 3.75 3.10 17.61
C VAL A 157 3.42 2.08 18.70
N LEU A 158 3.71 0.80 18.47
CA LEU A 158 3.36 -0.33 19.34
C LEU A 158 4.46 -0.59 20.39
N THR A 159 4.93 0.48 21.01
CA THR A 159 6.05 0.42 21.98
C THR A 159 5.61 -0.07 23.36
N HIS A 160 4.31 0.01 23.70
CA HIS A 160 3.81 -0.51 24.97
C HIS A 160 3.96 -2.04 25.05
N PRO A 161 4.30 -2.63 26.21
CA PRO A 161 4.48 -4.08 26.32
C PRO A 161 3.24 -4.92 25.95
N THR A 162 2.05 -4.37 26.13
CA THR A 162 0.77 -5.06 25.86
C THR A 162 0.16 -4.77 24.49
N SER A 163 0.75 -3.88 23.69
CA SER A 163 0.30 -3.70 22.32
C SER A 163 0.74 -4.87 21.44
N SER A 164 0.00 -5.17 20.38
CA SER A 164 0.27 -6.31 19.50
C SER A 164 0.05 -5.96 18.03
N LEU A 165 0.55 -6.83 17.16
CA LEU A 165 0.45 -6.71 15.71
C LEU A 165 0.10 -8.06 15.10
N VAL A 166 -0.91 -8.11 14.24
CA VAL A 166 -1.27 -9.30 13.49
C VAL A 166 -1.03 -9.05 12.01
N CYS A 167 -0.18 -9.88 11.41
CA CYS A 167 0.28 -9.75 10.03
C CYS A 167 -0.31 -10.86 9.16
N PHE A 168 -0.68 -10.53 7.93
CA PHE A 168 -1.10 -11.47 6.88
C PHE A 168 -0.29 -11.23 5.62
N ASP A 169 0.46 -12.25 5.21
CA ASP A 169 1.20 -12.22 3.95
C ASP A 169 1.46 -13.65 3.46
N PRO A 170 0.92 -14.07 2.30
CA PRO A 170 1.18 -15.41 1.76
C PRO A 170 2.61 -15.59 1.25
N LEU A 171 3.40 -14.51 1.16
CA LEU A 171 4.73 -14.46 0.53
C LEU A 171 5.74 -13.69 1.41
N PHE A 172 5.69 -13.89 2.73
CA PHE A 172 6.70 -13.35 3.64
C PHE A 172 8.12 -13.59 3.09
N GLN A 173 8.91 -12.53 3.00
CA GLN A 173 10.28 -12.67 2.55
C GLN A 173 11.15 -13.24 3.67
N GLN A 174 12.23 -13.91 3.31
CA GLN A 174 13.16 -14.46 4.30
C GLN A 174 13.65 -13.42 5.33
N ASN A 175 13.86 -12.18 4.87
CA ASN A 175 14.29 -11.08 5.74
C ASN A 175 13.23 -10.63 6.75
N TYR A 176 11.94 -10.91 6.52
CA TYR A 176 10.87 -10.59 7.47
C TYR A 176 11.17 -11.18 8.84
N TRP A 177 11.39 -12.49 8.91
CA TRP A 177 11.66 -13.19 10.18
C TRP A 177 12.94 -12.70 10.86
N HIS A 178 13.98 -12.38 10.09
CA HIS A 178 15.19 -11.75 10.62
C HIS A 178 14.86 -10.40 11.26
N ASN A 179 14.10 -9.56 10.56
CA ASN A 179 13.75 -8.21 11.00
C ASN A 179 12.84 -8.23 12.24
N ILE A 180 11.83 -9.10 12.28
CA ILE A 180 10.96 -9.25 13.45
C ILE A 180 11.75 -9.70 14.68
N LYS A 181 12.66 -10.67 14.52
CA LYS A 181 13.57 -11.06 15.61
C LYS A 181 14.47 -9.90 16.05
N ALA A 182 15.03 -9.17 15.09
CA ALA A 182 15.91 -8.04 15.33
C ALA A 182 15.23 -6.86 16.04
N SER A 183 13.90 -6.75 15.94
CA SER A 183 13.11 -5.72 16.65
C SER A 183 13.08 -5.90 18.16
N GLY A 184 13.44 -7.09 18.66
CA GLY A 184 13.26 -7.45 20.08
C GLY A 184 11.80 -7.53 20.54
N SER A 185 10.84 -7.37 19.63
CA SER A 185 9.40 -7.32 19.89
C SER A 185 8.63 -8.47 19.22
N GLN A 186 9.32 -9.55 18.85
CA GLN A 186 8.71 -10.70 18.15
C GLN A 186 7.50 -11.29 18.90
N ASP A 187 7.50 -11.26 20.24
CA ASP A 187 6.44 -11.84 21.07
C ASP A 187 5.11 -11.05 20.94
N LYS A 188 5.15 -9.83 20.38
CA LYS A 188 3.97 -9.02 20.08
C LYS A 188 3.36 -9.33 18.71
N VAL A 189 4.06 -10.10 17.86
CA VAL A 189 3.73 -10.27 16.45
C VAL A 189 3.14 -11.66 16.20
N THR A 190 1.92 -11.69 15.68
CA THR A 190 1.32 -12.90 15.11
C THR A 190 1.41 -12.82 13.59
N ALA A 191 2.37 -13.54 12.99
CA ALA A 191 2.56 -13.59 11.55
C ALA A 191 1.84 -14.80 10.92
N ASN A 192 0.89 -14.54 10.03
CA ASN A 192 0.08 -15.56 9.36
C ASN A 192 0.48 -15.66 7.89
N GLU A 193 1.16 -16.74 7.51
CA GLU A 193 1.57 -17.02 6.13
C GLU A 193 0.38 -17.56 5.32
N ILE A 194 -0.56 -16.68 5.01
CA ILE A 194 -1.82 -16.99 4.34
C ILE A 194 -2.34 -15.75 3.62
N GLU A 195 -3.20 -15.96 2.62
CA GLU A 195 -4.02 -14.89 2.06
C GLU A 195 -4.86 -14.22 3.16
N SER A 196 -4.86 -12.88 3.18
CA SER A 196 -5.60 -12.09 4.17
C SER A 196 -7.08 -12.44 4.19
N GLN A 197 -7.70 -12.72 3.04
CA GLN A 197 -9.12 -13.07 2.93
C GLN A 197 -9.45 -14.40 3.63
N LEU A 198 -8.47 -15.29 3.82
CA LEU A 198 -8.65 -16.53 4.58
C LEU A 198 -8.36 -16.35 6.08
N GLY A 199 -7.44 -15.45 6.42
CA GLY A 199 -7.03 -15.19 7.81
C GLY A 199 -7.92 -14.23 8.58
N LEU A 200 -8.36 -13.13 7.95
CA LEU A 200 -9.17 -12.06 8.55
C LEU A 200 -10.44 -12.58 9.25
N PRO A 201 -11.22 -13.53 8.68
CA PRO A 201 -12.41 -14.04 9.34
C PRO A 201 -12.16 -14.76 10.67
N GLY A 202 -10.90 -15.18 10.93
CA GLY A 202 -10.50 -15.82 12.18
C GLY A 202 -10.20 -14.85 13.32
N LEU A 203 -10.15 -13.54 13.06
CA LEU A 203 -9.92 -12.52 14.07
C LEU A 203 -11.12 -12.36 14.99
N GLN A 204 -10.85 -12.07 16.26
CA GLN A 204 -11.91 -11.73 17.21
C GLN A 204 -12.58 -10.41 16.79
N PRO A 205 -13.90 -10.29 16.92
CA PRO A 205 -14.59 -9.03 16.70
C PRO A 205 -14.03 -7.92 17.60
N ASP A 206 -14.02 -6.69 17.09
CA ASP A 206 -13.53 -5.50 17.82
C ASP A 206 -12.15 -5.69 18.47
N SER A 207 -11.24 -6.40 17.78
CA SER A 207 -9.87 -6.65 18.25
C SER A 207 -8.86 -5.64 17.74
N LEU A 208 -9.05 -5.10 16.52
CA LEU A 208 -8.09 -4.22 15.86
C LEU A 208 -8.43 -2.74 16.10
N SER A 209 -7.44 -1.96 16.52
CA SER A 209 -7.51 -0.50 16.58
C SER A 209 -7.24 0.15 15.22
N LEU A 210 -6.49 -0.53 14.35
CA LEU A 210 -6.13 -0.08 13.01
C LEU A 210 -5.85 -1.30 12.13
N LEU A 211 -6.24 -1.24 10.85
CA LEU A 211 -5.82 -2.17 9.82
C LEU A 211 -5.13 -1.42 8.67
N TYR A 212 -3.88 -1.79 8.39
CA TYR A 212 -3.12 -1.32 7.23
C TYR A 212 -3.25 -2.32 6.08
N ILE A 213 -3.72 -1.87 4.92
CA ILE A 213 -4.04 -2.67 3.75
C ILE A 213 -3.07 -2.29 2.63
N ASP A 214 -2.07 -3.14 2.40
CA ASP A 214 -1.03 -3.04 1.38
C ASP A 214 -0.82 -4.39 0.68
N GLY A 215 -1.94 -5.08 0.45
CA GLY A 215 -1.99 -6.43 -0.09
C GLY A 215 -1.90 -6.48 -1.61
N LEU A 216 -2.75 -7.30 -2.22
CA LEU A 216 -2.77 -7.45 -3.66
C LEU A 216 -3.37 -6.21 -4.34
N HIS A 217 -2.62 -5.59 -5.26
CA HIS A 217 -3.00 -4.34 -5.95
C HIS A 217 -4.12 -4.48 -7.01
N ILE A 218 -5.13 -5.29 -6.74
CA ILE A 218 -6.30 -5.49 -7.60
C ILE A 218 -7.60 -5.24 -6.83
N ALA A 219 -8.59 -4.72 -7.55
CA ALA A 219 -9.78 -4.10 -6.96
C ALA A 219 -10.61 -5.06 -6.11
N TRP A 220 -10.82 -6.30 -6.56
CA TRP A 220 -11.59 -7.28 -5.80
C TRP A 220 -10.91 -7.71 -4.50
N ALA A 221 -9.58 -7.84 -4.50
CA ALA A 221 -8.83 -8.27 -3.32
C ALA A 221 -8.90 -7.19 -2.22
N VAL A 222 -8.68 -5.93 -2.60
CA VAL A 222 -8.83 -4.77 -1.71
C VAL A 222 -10.26 -4.67 -1.16
N LEU A 223 -11.28 -4.92 -1.99
CA LEU A 223 -12.67 -4.98 -1.54
C LEU A 223 -12.86 -6.04 -0.46
N PHE A 224 -12.38 -7.27 -0.66
CA PHE A 224 -12.53 -8.32 0.35
C PHE A 224 -11.68 -8.11 1.60
N ASP A 225 -10.48 -7.54 1.48
CA ASP A 225 -9.67 -7.14 2.63
C ASP A 225 -10.44 -6.20 3.55
N PHE A 226 -11.13 -5.21 2.97
CA PHE A 226 -12.00 -4.32 3.72
C PHE A 226 -13.25 -5.04 4.27
N LEU A 227 -14.01 -5.73 3.44
CA LEU A 227 -15.27 -6.36 3.85
C LEU A 227 -15.06 -7.42 4.94
N MET A 228 -14.05 -8.27 4.81
CA MET A 228 -13.80 -9.35 5.76
C MET A 228 -13.22 -8.86 7.09
N SER A 229 -12.61 -7.67 7.10
CA SER A 229 -12.05 -7.07 8.32
C SER A 229 -13.02 -6.16 9.07
N LEU A 230 -14.17 -5.80 8.49
CA LEU A 230 -15.19 -4.97 9.14
C LEU A 230 -15.56 -5.43 10.56
N PRO A 231 -15.77 -6.74 10.84
CA PRO A 231 -16.06 -7.20 12.20
C PRO A 231 -14.87 -7.05 13.17
N ALA A 232 -13.64 -7.16 12.67
CA ALA A 232 -12.44 -7.18 13.50
C ALA A 232 -11.99 -5.78 13.94
N VAL A 233 -12.18 -4.76 13.10
CA VAL A 233 -11.81 -3.37 13.45
C VAL A 233 -12.82 -2.79 14.44
N LYS A 234 -12.33 -2.19 15.54
CA LYS A 234 -13.12 -1.56 16.59
C LYS A 234 -13.87 -0.33 16.07
N THR A 235 -15.02 -0.02 16.67
CA THR A 235 -15.61 1.32 16.54
C THR A 235 -14.60 2.40 16.98
N GLY A 236 -14.43 3.43 16.16
CA GLY A 236 -13.39 4.45 16.27
C GLY A 236 -12.06 4.07 15.62
N GLY A 237 -11.86 2.80 15.26
CA GLY A 237 -10.66 2.27 14.60
C GLY A 237 -10.54 2.71 13.15
N LEU A 238 -9.34 2.50 12.58
CA LEU A 238 -8.97 2.98 11.25
C LEU A 238 -8.76 1.84 10.26
N PHE A 239 -9.15 2.08 9.01
CA PHE A 239 -8.65 1.36 7.83
C PHE A 239 -7.75 2.31 7.06
N ILE A 240 -6.58 1.83 6.65
CA ILE A 240 -5.63 2.59 5.86
C ILE A 240 -5.34 1.79 4.60
N PHE A 241 -5.67 2.36 3.44
CA PHE A 241 -5.42 1.76 2.14
C PHE A 241 -4.17 2.41 1.55
N ASP A 242 -3.10 1.63 1.45
CA ASP A 242 -1.89 2.06 0.76
C ASP A 242 -2.06 1.99 -0.76
N ASP A 243 -1.15 2.65 -1.48
CA ASP A 243 -1.05 2.53 -2.95
C ASP A 243 -2.33 2.85 -3.74
N TYR A 244 -3.19 3.69 -3.18
CA TYR A 244 -4.44 4.14 -3.83
C TYR A 244 -4.22 4.69 -5.25
N ASP A 245 -3.16 5.46 -5.49
CA ASP A 245 -2.84 6.02 -6.82
C ASP A 245 -1.91 5.12 -7.66
N HIS A 246 -1.71 3.87 -7.25
CA HIS A 246 -0.86 2.92 -7.96
C HIS A 246 -1.51 2.51 -9.30
N ALA A 247 -0.74 2.62 -10.39
CA ALA A 247 -1.22 2.26 -11.73
C ALA A 247 -1.34 0.73 -11.90
N ASP A 248 -2.25 0.27 -12.76
CA ASP A 248 -2.39 -1.17 -13.05
C ASP A 248 -1.07 -1.74 -13.59
N GLN A 249 -0.44 -2.63 -12.83
CA GLN A 249 0.74 -3.38 -13.25
C GLN A 249 0.42 -4.84 -13.60
N SER A 250 -0.78 -5.31 -13.28
CA SER A 250 -1.22 -6.69 -13.46
C SER A 250 -1.69 -6.96 -14.89
N GLY A 251 -2.12 -5.92 -15.61
CA GLY A 251 -2.71 -6.04 -16.95
C GLY A 251 -4.14 -6.60 -16.93
N VAL A 252 -4.71 -6.79 -15.74
CA VAL A 252 -6.04 -7.38 -15.56
C VAL A 252 -7.16 -6.34 -15.64
N GLY A 253 -6.85 -5.05 -15.76
CA GLY A 253 -7.83 -3.97 -15.85
C GLY A 253 -8.46 -3.65 -14.49
N GLN A 254 -7.70 -3.83 -13.41
CA GLN A 254 -8.09 -3.53 -12.05
C GLN A 254 -6.96 -2.79 -11.32
N THR A 255 -7.34 -1.94 -10.37
CA THR A 255 -6.43 -1.12 -9.56
C THR A 255 -6.95 -0.99 -8.14
N VAL A 256 -6.06 -0.65 -7.20
CA VAL A 256 -6.44 -0.26 -5.84
C VAL A 256 -7.46 0.87 -5.88
N LYS A 257 -7.24 1.89 -6.71
CA LYS A 257 -8.16 3.02 -6.89
C LYS A 257 -9.58 2.58 -7.20
N GLN A 258 -9.77 1.69 -8.17
CA GLN A 258 -11.11 1.19 -8.54
C GLN A 258 -11.78 0.44 -7.37
N GLY A 259 -11.02 -0.36 -6.63
CA GLY A 259 -11.53 -1.05 -5.44
C GLY A 259 -11.98 -0.08 -4.36
N VAL A 260 -11.12 0.88 -4.00
CA VAL A 260 -11.39 1.88 -2.96
C VAL A 260 -12.51 2.85 -3.36
N ASP A 261 -12.54 3.32 -4.61
CA ASP A 261 -13.60 4.19 -5.12
C ASP A 261 -14.96 3.48 -5.10
N PHE A 262 -14.98 2.19 -5.45
CA PHE A 262 -16.18 1.38 -5.33
C PHE A 262 -16.63 1.28 -3.87
N ILE A 263 -15.71 0.96 -2.93
CA ILE A 263 -16.03 0.93 -1.50
C ILE A 263 -16.67 2.25 -1.07
N MET A 264 -16.02 3.40 -1.36
CA MET A 264 -16.53 4.73 -1.02
C MET A 264 -17.95 4.97 -1.54
N SER A 265 -18.27 4.49 -2.75
CA SER A 265 -19.60 4.67 -3.36
C SER A 265 -20.72 3.87 -2.67
N ILE A 266 -20.37 2.78 -1.98
CA ILE A 266 -21.33 1.91 -1.30
C ILE A 266 -21.31 2.07 0.22
N LEU A 267 -20.33 2.79 0.79
CA LEU A 267 -20.18 2.97 2.24
C LEU A 267 -21.48 3.48 2.87
N PRO A 268 -21.95 2.86 3.96
CA PRO A 268 -23.00 3.44 4.79
C PRO A 268 -22.39 4.57 5.63
N PRO A 269 -22.74 5.85 5.41
CA PRO A 269 -22.10 6.97 6.10
C PRO A 269 -22.27 6.93 7.63
N ALA A 270 -23.30 6.24 8.11
CA ALA A 270 -23.53 6.02 9.54
C ALA A 270 -22.56 5.00 10.16
N ALA A 271 -21.96 4.10 9.36
CA ALA A 271 -21.04 3.09 9.87
C ALA A 271 -19.57 3.38 9.52
N ILE A 272 -19.27 4.06 8.40
CA ILE A 272 -17.90 4.38 7.99
C ILE A 272 -17.80 5.84 7.55
N LYS A 273 -16.82 6.55 8.09
CA LYS A 273 -16.46 7.92 7.70
C LYS A 273 -15.17 7.91 6.89
N VAL A 274 -15.16 8.57 5.74
CA VAL A 274 -13.92 8.83 4.99
C VAL A 274 -13.22 10.03 5.64
N GLU A 275 -12.05 9.79 6.24
CA GLU A 275 -11.26 10.83 6.92
C GLU A 275 -10.23 11.47 5.98
N HIS A 276 -9.73 10.70 5.01
CA HIS A 276 -8.77 11.15 4.01
C HIS A 276 -9.03 10.42 2.68
N SER A 277 -9.11 11.16 1.57
CA SER A 277 -9.56 10.66 0.27
C SER A 277 -8.49 10.68 -0.84
N ILE A 278 -7.25 11.01 -0.50
CA ILE A 278 -6.08 10.89 -1.38
C ILE A 278 -5.10 9.88 -0.77
N SER A 279 -4.14 9.34 -1.52
CA SER A 279 -3.22 8.32 -1.01
C SER A 279 -2.41 8.81 0.21
N PRO A 280 -2.32 8.02 1.31
CA PRO A 280 -3.10 6.80 1.59
C PRO A 280 -4.54 7.17 1.96
N VAL A 281 -5.51 6.40 1.46
CA VAL A 281 -6.93 6.62 1.79
C VAL A 281 -7.22 6.09 3.19
N ILE A 282 -7.96 6.85 3.99
CA ILE A 282 -8.20 6.49 5.40
C ILE A 282 -9.68 6.55 5.72
N PHE A 283 -10.21 5.43 6.22
CA PHE A 283 -11.56 5.32 6.75
C PHE A 283 -11.54 5.16 8.26
N ARG A 284 -12.56 5.70 8.92
CA ARG A 284 -12.85 5.46 10.34
C ARG A 284 -14.15 4.69 10.48
N LYS A 285 -14.11 3.60 11.25
CA LYS A 285 -15.32 2.88 11.64
C LYS A 285 -16.08 3.68 12.70
N ILE A 286 -17.35 3.97 12.45
CA ILE A 286 -18.25 4.74 13.31
C ILE A 286 -19.27 3.82 14.01
N SER A 287 -19.66 2.72 13.35
CA SER A 287 -20.57 1.72 13.92
C SER A 287 -20.17 0.30 13.52
N SER A 288 -20.53 -0.66 14.36
CA SER A 288 -20.45 -2.10 14.05
C SER A 288 -21.71 -2.61 13.34
N ASP A 289 -22.75 -1.79 13.23
CA ASP A 289 -23.98 -2.15 12.55
C ASP A 289 -23.80 -2.11 11.03
N ILE A 290 -23.91 -3.29 10.41
CA ILE A 290 -23.91 -3.44 8.96
C ILE A 290 -25.34 -3.26 8.48
N GLU A 291 -25.66 -2.06 7.98
CA GLU A 291 -26.99 -1.75 7.50
C GLU A 291 -27.44 -2.70 6.37
N PRO A 292 -28.70 -3.19 6.38
CA PRO A 292 -29.19 -4.09 5.33
C PRO A 292 -29.03 -3.52 3.91
N GLY A 293 -29.15 -2.20 3.75
CA GLY A 293 -28.94 -1.52 2.48
C GLY A 293 -27.51 -1.65 1.95
N PHE A 294 -26.51 -1.64 2.84
CA PHE A 294 -25.11 -1.84 2.47
C PHE A 294 -24.85 -3.27 2.00
N LEU A 295 -25.35 -4.27 2.75
CA LEU A 295 -25.23 -5.67 2.35
C LEU A 295 -25.92 -5.95 1.00
N ASN A 296 -27.11 -5.37 0.77
CA ASN A 296 -27.82 -5.52 -0.51
C ASN A 296 -27.04 -4.94 -1.70
N LYS A 297 -26.37 -3.78 -1.52
CA LYS A 297 -25.51 -3.21 -2.57
C LYS A 297 -24.33 -4.14 -2.91
N ILE A 298 -23.69 -4.72 -1.89
CA ILE A 298 -22.59 -5.68 -2.07
C ILE A 298 -23.06 -6.94 -2.83
N LEU A 299 -24.18 -7.53 -2.41
CA LEU A 299 -24.73 -8.72 -3.06
C LEU A 299 -25.16 -8.43 -4.50
N THR A 300 -25.79 -7.28 -4.75
CA THR A 300 -26.15 -6.84 -6.11
C THR A 300 -24.92 -6.64 -6.98
N PHE A 301 -23.82 -6.12 -6.42
CA PHE A 301 -22.55 -6.02 -7.11
C PHE A 301 -22.02 -7.40 -7.52
N PHE A 302 -21.97 -8.36 -6.60
CA PHE A 302 -21.46 -9.70 -6.91
C PHE A 302 -22.33 -10.45 -7.92
N ASP A 303 -23.66 -10.34 -7.82
CA ASP A 303 -24.60 -10.90 -8.78
C ASP A 303 -24.39 -10.30 -10.19
N LYS A 304 -24.38 -8.97 -10.32
CA LYS A 304 -24.28 -8.32 -11.63
C LYS A 304 -22.89 -8.41 -12.27
N VAL A 305 -21.83 -8.26 -11.48
CA VAL A 305 -20.46 -8.13 -12.00
C VAL A 305 -19.80 -9.49 -12.18
N TYR A 306 -20.07 -10.43 -11.28
CA TYR A 306 -19.44 -11.74 -11.28
C TYR A 306 -20.40 -12.88 -11.62
N ALA A 307 -21.69 -12.59 -11.88
CA ALA A 307 -22.72 -13.60 -12.13
C ALA A 307 -22.83 -14.64 -11.00
N ILE A 308 -22.62 -14.20 -9.75
CA ILE A 308 -22.65 -15.07 -8.58
C ILE A 308 -24.11 -15.29 -8.15
N ASP A 309 -24.52 -16.55 -8.02
CA ASP A 309 -25.80 -16.88 -7.41
C ASP A 309 -25.80 -16.47 -5.92
N ILE A 310 -26.58 -15.44 -5.60
CA ILE A 310 -26.72 -14.91 -4.24
C ILE A 310 -27.86 -15.56 -3.45
N ALA A 311 -28.66 -16.46 -4.05
CA ALA A 311 -29.74 -17.16 -3.34
C ALA A 311 -29.24 -17.93 -2.10
N PRO A 312 -28.06 -18.58 -2.10
CA PRO A 312 -27.50 -19.23 -0.91
C PRO A 312 -27.24 -18.27 0.24
N CYS A 313 -27.00 -16.98 -0.02
CA CYS A 313 -26.71 -15.99 1.02
C CYS A 313 -27.93 -15.68 1.91
N ALA A 314 -29.13 -16.09 1.52
CA ALA A 314 -30.35 -15.86 2.30
C ALA A 314 -30.28 -16.52 3.69
N GLY A 315 -30.30 -15.70 4.74
CA GLY A 315 -30.25 -16.18 6.13
C GLY A 315 -28.86 -16.52 6.66
N MET A 316 -27.81 -16.40 5.84
CA MET A 316 -26.42 -16.54 6.28
C MET A 316 -25.98 -15.32 7.10
N LYS A 317 -25.05 -15.53 8.03
CA LYS A 317 -24.38 -14.44 8.74
C LYS A 317 -23.44 -13.70 7.79
N TYR A 318 -23.17 -12.42 8.08
CA TYR A 318 -22.30 -11.57 7.28
C TYR A 318 -20.96 -12.24 6.88
N GLN A 319 -20.26 -12.84 7.84
CA GLN A 319 -18.97 -13.51 7.58
C GLN A 319 -19.10 -14.72 6.64
N GLU A 320 -20.20 -15.47 6.75
CA GLU A 320 -20.49 -16.62 5.88
C GLU A 320 -20.77 -16.15 4.45
N ILE A 321 -21.53 -15.06 4.30
CA ILE A 321 -21.80 -14.40 3.02
C ILE A 321 -20.48 -13.94 2.38
N MET A 322 -19.65 -13.20 3.11
CA MET A 322 -18.39 -12.69 2.56
C MET A 322 -17.46 -13.83 2.13
N LYS A 323 -17.40 -14.92 2.91
CA LYS A 323 -16.61 -16.11 2.55
C LYS A 323 -17.16 -16.83 1.32
N TYR A 324 -18.48 -16.96 1.21
CA TYR A 324 -19.13 -17.54 0.03
C TYR A 324 -18.83 -16.70 -1.22
N CYS A 325 -19.10 -15.39 -1.18
CA CYS A 325 -18.85 -14.49 -2.30
C CYS A 325 -17.38 -14.49 -2.71
N HIS A 326 -16.44 -14.48 -1.76
CA HIS A 326 -15.01 -14.57 -2.06
C HIS A 326 -14.66 -15.85 -2.83
N ASN A 327 -15.13 -17.00 -2.34
CA ASN A 327 -14.86 -18.28 -2.98
C ASN A 327 -15.39 -18.36 -4.42
N GLU A 328 -16.51 -17.69 -4.70
CA GLU A 328 -17.08 -17.62 -6.04
C GLU A 328 -16.34 -16.61 -6.92
N VAL A 329 -15.97 -15.43 -6.39
CA VAL A 329 -15.18 -14.42 -7.12
C VAL A 329 -13.82 -14.98 -7.56
N VAL A 330 -13.11 -15.72 -6.69
CA VAL A 330 -11.80 -16.30 -7.02
C VAL A 330 -11.88 -17.35 -8.13
N LYS A 331 -13.02 -18.03 -8.28
CA LYS A 331 -13.26 -19.02 -9.36
C LYS A 331 -13.81 -18.39 -10.63
N ALA A 332 -14.36 -17.19 -10.54
CA ALA A 332 -15.00 -16.52 -11.66
C ALA A 332 -13.98 -16.16 -12.75
N PRO A 333 -14.40 -16.07 -14.03
CA PRO A 333 -13.57 -15.50 -15.08
C PRO A 333 -13.08 -14.10 -14.71
N LEU A 334 -11.92 -13.71 -15.23
CA LEU A 334 -11.37 -12.38 -14.98
C LEU A 334 -12.34 -11.28 -15.45
N VAL A 335 -12.76 -10.43 -14.53
CA VAL A 335 -13.62 -9.27 -14.80
C VAL A 335 -12.77 -7.99 -14.77
N ARG A 336 -12.92 -7.14 -15.79
CA ARG A 336 -12.35 -5.79 -15.79
C ARG A 336 -13.27 -4.83 -15.05
N TRP A 337 -12.73 -3.97 -14.20
CA TRP A 337 -13.54 -2.99 -13.44
C TRP A 337 -13.61 -1.66 -14.17
N ASP A 338 -14.12 -1.65 -15.40
CA ASP A 338 -14.24 -0.40 -16.16
C ASP A 338 -15.41 0.48 -15.68
N SER A 339 -15.50 1.68 -16.25
CA SER A 339 -16.55 2.63 -15.90
C SER A 339 -17.97 2.10 -16.16
N GLN A 340 -18.16 1.17 -17.11
CA GLN A 340 -19.47 0.61 -17.38
C GLN A 340 -19.91 -0.30 -16.23
N VAL A 341 -19.04 -1.21 -15.81
CA VAL A 341 -19.26 -2.11 -14.66
C VAL A 341 -19.56 -1.33 -13.39
N LEU A 342 -18.79 -0.26 -13.13
CA LEU A 342 -19.00 0.58 -11.96
C LEU A 342 -20.28 1.43 -12.04
N ASN A 343 -20.74 1.81 -13.24
CA ASN A 343 -21.97 2.60 -13.43
C ASN A 343 -23.25 1.77 -13.29
N GLU A 344 -23.22 0.48 -13.66
CA GLU A 344 -24.39 -0.44 -13.59
C GLU A 344 -24.90 -0.71 -12.16
N ILE A 345 -24.15 -0.24 -11.17
CA ILE A 345 -24.36 -0.49 -9.73
C ILE A 345 -24.83 0.77 -8.99
N GLY A 346 -25.10 1.86 -9.74
CA GLY A 346 -25.71 3.07 -9.18
C GLY A 346 -24.73 3.90 -8.34
N THR A 347 -23.47 3.97 -8.76
CA THR A 347 -22.38 4.68 -8.05
C THR A 347 -22.34 6.18 -8.31
N ARG A 348 -23.37 6.76 -8.97
CA ARG A 348 -23.61 8.21 -9.02
C ARG A 348 -25.03 8.53 -8.60
N GLY A 349 -25.17 8.91 -7.34
CA GLY A 349 -26.26 9.72 -6.79
C GLY A 349 -25.65 10.91 -6.07
#